data_AF-A0A1I7UIQ4-F1
#
_entry.id   AF-A0A1I7UIQ4-F1
#
_cell.length_a   1.000
_cell.length_b   1.000
_cell.length_c   1.000
_cell.angle_alpha   90.00
_cell.angle_beta   90.00
_cell.angle_gamma   90.00
#
_symmetry.space_group_name_H-M   'P 1'
#
loop_
_entity.id
_entity.type
_entity.pdbx_description
1 polymer ?
#
loop_
_entity_poly.entity_id
_entity_poly.type
_entity_poly.pdbx_seq_one_letter_code
_entity_poly.pdbx_strand_id
1 'polypeptide(L)'
;MSDTSKSNDSRSSRSTSWNPFRKVLSMVTGSRDTDSNSSDGSKVILRWTVACLNTTCPIFSRNPQFNMIYSPAPSLLMYVIVTLASEHAMTKTLQKLFELSDEDIIEIREMSQKLTELRTPHEFYCFVRFLVDEERTTTVSKELMIRSNDVACQQVFSSIRPSRVVKYLNTLTFSPVSFNRPPLLTTNGYGSAGLNATWLGKTRKAGIHRFACTYHKKKFEAFFEIRTTYRTVKMEQFEVFEIPFKFGTSPDCFGSLLLLRPHFLGHLPYANRQLDTQSLSKMLDSLYDATWHPNGQMLIPQFSVNCSHDLWKNLVRHGVQPDLGQSHKAPPMASLWHWASLQVGSDGIRGDIVGGGAKKKKKMTASQKALQTTFHDRIPSEGLLEKHKPYCARIDSPFTYLVMVNGIPIFTGSYFGSPPPKSQEIFINAPERIRQRRTTVVRRRKAKETRKQKLLRKVRRSEEREKEKDRKRMRKRVSSSSTTSSESSYPPSPKVSEMVVVEEKKKREEEKKEKSKSSGWRRLANRLFKKRH
;
A
#
# COMPACT_ATOMS: atom_id res chain seq x y z
N MET A 1 28.19 56.14 8.94
CA MET A 1 28.65 55.74 7.59
C MET A 1 28.01 54.38 7.32
N SER A 2 26.76 54.40 6.83
CA SER A 2 26.36 54.20 5.42
C SER A 2 26.49 52.71 5.03
N ASP A 3 25.46 51.96 4.62
CA ASP A 3 24.14 52.29 4.10
C ASP A 3 23.11 51.14 4.25
N THR A 4 21.86 51.56 4.15
CA THR A 4 20.57 50.85 4.13
C THR A 4 20.34 49.84 2.99
N SER A 5 19.51 48.80 3.22
CA SER A 5 18.36 48.42 2.37
C SER A 5 17.58 47.24 3.02
N LYS A 6 16.37 47.49 3.56
CA LYS A 6 15.03 47.43 2.92
C LYS A 6 14.55 46.00 2.57
N SER A 7 13.73 45.50 3.50
CA SER A 7 12.52 44.70 3.34
C SER A 7 12.01 44.39 1.91
N ASN A 8 11.75 43.11 1.64
CA ASN A 8 10.69 42.66 0.73
C ASN A 8 10.19 41.26 1.17
N ASP A 9 9.34 41.23 2.20
CA ASP A 9 8.51 40.05 2.50
C ASP A 9 7.15 40.21 1.80
N SER A 10 7.05 39.64 0.60
CA SER A 10 5.81 39.50 -0.14
C SER A 10 5.04 38.25 0.31
N ARG A 11 4.01 38.51 1.11
CA ARG A 11 2.74 37.77 1.27
C ARG A 11 2.63 36.45 0.49
N SER A 12 2.83 35.33 1.19
CA SER A 12 2.33 34.02 0.75
C SER A 12 0.81 33.94 0.97
N SER A 13 0.05 33.92 -0.12
CA SER A 13 -1.38 33.60 -0.10
C SER A 13 -1.56 32.08 0.09
N ARG A 14 -1.69 31.67 1.35
CA ARG A 14 -2.16 30.34 1.74
C ARG A 14 -3.61 30.12 1.28
N SER A 15 -3.79 29.57 0.09
CA SER A 15 -5.00 28.84 -0.29
C SER A 15 -4.90 27.41 0.27
N THR A 16 -5.32 27.25 1.52
CA THR A 16 -5.45 25.95 2.19
C THR A 16 -6.72 25.26 1.71
N SER A 17 -6.58 24.19 0.92
CA SER A 17 -7.71 23.31 0.63
C SER A 17 -8.04 22.46 1.86
N TRP A 18 -9.31 22.55 2.22
CA TRP A 18 -9.94 22.02 3.41
C TRP A 18 -10.00 20.49 3.37
N ASN A 19 -9.40 19.79 4.35
CA ASN A 19 -9.71 18.38 4.62
C ASN A 19 -10.00 18.19 6.12
N PRO A 20 -11.27 17.95 6.52
CA PRO A 20 -11.70 17.96 7.92
C PRO A 20 -11.18 16.78 8.77
N PHE A 21 -10.49 15.81 8.17
CA PHE A 21 -9.95 14.64 8.89
C PHE A 21 -8.58 14.89 9.56
N ARG A 22 -7.76 15.82 9.06
CA ARG A 22 -6.46 16.12 9.68
C ARG A 22 -6.57 16.75 11.07
N LYS A 23 -7.58 17.60 11.29
CA LYS A 23 -7.77 18.31 12.57
C LYS A 23 -8.32 17.41 13.69
N VAL A 24 -9.03 16.34 13.33
CA VAL A 24 -9.56 15.39 14.32
C VAL A 24 -8.47 14.45 14.82
N LEU A 25 -7.52 14.06 13.96
CA LEU A 25 -6.35 13.27 14.38
C LEU A 25 -5.39 14.11 15.24
N SER A 26 -5.12 15.37 14.88
CA SER A 26 -4.18 16.22 15.63
C SER A 26 -4.69 16.65 17.01
N MET A 27 -6.01 16.69 17.23
CA MET A 27 -6.58 16.97 18.56
C MET A 27 -6.64 15.75 19.48
N VAL A 28 -6.50 14.54 18.93
CA VAL A 28 -6.59 13.27 19.69
C VAL A 28 -5.19 12.73 20.02
N THR A 29 -4.17 13.03 19.23
CA THR A 29 -2.80 12.51 19.44
C THR A 29 -1.84 13.48 20.11
N GLY A 30 -2.22 14.74 20.36
CA GLY A 30 -1.42 15.67 21.16
C GLY A 30 0.01 15.93 20.68
N SER A 31 0.38 15.55 19.45
CA SER A 31 1.73 15.73 18.93
C SER A 31 1.81 17.07 18.20
N ARG A 32 2.46 18.04 18.84
CA ARG A 32 2.97 19.25 18.20
C ARG A 32 4.32 18.89 17.58
N ASP A 33 4.41 19.05 16.27
CA ASP A 33 5.68 19.01 15.54
C ASP A 33 6.59 20.15 16.02
N THR A 34 7.76 19.76 16.53
CA THR A 34 9.05 20.44 16.36
C THR A 34 10.13 19.40 16.65
N ASP A 35 10.81 18.89 15.62
CA ASP A 35 12.26 19.08 15.47
C ASP A 35 12.81 18.38 14.22
N SER A 36 13.75 19.11 13.63
CA SER A 36 14.49 18.89 12.40
C SER A 36 15.53 17.76 12.47
N ASN A 37 15.90 17.25 11.28
CA ASN A 37 17.04 16.37 10.93
C ASN A 37 16.88 14.86 11.16
N SER A 38 16.27 14.16 10.20
CA SER A 38 16.96 13.15 9.36
C SER A 38 16.09 12.80 8.14
N SER A 39 16.69 12.80 6.95
CA SER A 39 16.01 12.60 5.67
C SER A 39 15.86 11.13 5.26
N ASP A 40 16.09 10.15 6.13
CA ASP A 40 16.12 8.73 5.73
C ASP A 40 14.74 8.05 5.62
N GLY A 41 13.67 8.70 6.09
CA GLY A 41 12.30 8.23 5.88
C GLY A 41 11.77 8.36 4.44
N SER A 42 12.61 8.81 3.49
CA SER A 42 12.23 9.28 2.15
C SER A 42 12.45 8.28 1.01
N LYS A 43 13.22 7.20 1.21
CA LYS A 43 13.62 6.30 0.12
C LYS A 43 12.43 5.58 -0.50
N VAL A 44 12.25 5.75 -1.81
CA VAL A 44 11.08 5.30 -2.56
C VAL A 44 10.96 3.79 -2.54
N ILE A 45 12.10 3.10 -2.62
CA ILE A 45 12.14 1.64 -2.62
C ILE A 45 11.69 1.04 -1.28
N LEU A 46 11.97 1.72 -0.15
CA LEU A 46 11.50 1.30 1.17
C LEU A 46 10.00 1.54 1.32
N ARG A 47 9.52 2.72 0.87
CA ARG A 47 8.07 3.02 0.80
C ARG A 47 7.33 1.96 -0.01
N TRP A 48 7.89 1.57 -1.15
CA TRP A 48 7.34 0.53 -2.02
C TRP A 48 7.34 -0.86 -1.37
N THR A 49 8.44 -1.22 -0.70
CA THR A 49 8.59 -2.50 0.01
C THR A 49 7.57 -2.63 1.15
N VAL A 50 7.36 -1.56 1.91
CA VAL A 50 6.32 -1.51 2.94
C VAL A 50 4.94 -1.68 2.31
N ALA A 51 4.68 -1.03 1.18
CA ALA A 51 3.42 -1.13 0.46
C ALA A 51 3.12 -2.57 -0.04
N CYS A 52 4.17 -3.35 -0.39
CA CYS A 52 4.06 -4.78 -0.69
C CYS A 52 3.67 -5.61 0.54
N LEU A 53 4.19 -5.28 1.74
CA LEU A 53 3.98 -6.03 2.98
C LEU A 53 2.62 -5.77 3.63
N ASN A 54 2.21 -4.51 3.70
CA ASN A 54 0.96 -4.11 4.33
C ASN A 54 -0.24 -4.20 3.35
N THR A 55 0.01 -4.48 2.07
CA THR A 55 -0.98 -4.49 0.98
C THR A 55 -1.77 -3.17 0.86
N THR A 56 -1.18 -2.05 1.31
CA THR A 56 -1.83 -0.73 1.21
C THR A 56 -1.81 -0.21 -0.21
N CYS A 57 -0.83 -0.63 -1.03
CA CYS A 57 -0.86 -0.31 -2.45
C CYS A 57 -2.05 -1.03 -3.10
N PRO A 58 -2.96 -0.29 -3.76
CA PRO A 58 -4.20 -0.83 -4.34
C PRO A 58 -3.99 -1.93 -5.39
N ILE A 59 -2.74 -2.11 -5.83
CA ILE A 59 -2.40 -3.04 -6.91
C ILE A 59 -2.02 -4.42 -6.38
N PHE A 60 -1.75 -4.53 -5.08
CA PHE A 60 -1.65 -5.83 -4.44
C PHE A 60 -3.06 -6.29 -4.02
N SER A 61 -3.32 -7.58 -4.12
CA SER A 61 -4.64 -8.11 -3.80
C SER A 61 -4.98 -7.80 -2.34
N ARG A 62 -6.13 -7.17 -2.09
CA ARG A 62 -6.64 -6.86 -0.74
C ARG A 62 -6.86 -8.08 0.17
N ASN A 63 -6.80 -9.28 -0.38
CA ASN A 63 -6.88 -10.51 0.40
C ASN A 63 -5.49 -10.84 0.94
N PRO A 64 -5.33 -11.06 2.26
CA PRO A 64 -4.08 -11.56 2.82
C PRO A 64 -3.87 -12.97 2.31
N GLN A 65 -3.17 -13.10 1.19
CA GLN A 65 -2.66 -14.38 0.73
C GLN A 65 -1.44 -14.68 1.60
N PHE A 66 -1.56 -15.73 2.42
CA PHE A 66 -0.48 -16.24 3.24
C PHE A 66 0.55 -16.91 2.35
N ASN A 67 1.84 -16.77 2.64
CA ASN A 67 2.94 -17.20 1.75
C ASN A 67 2.94 -16.45 0.43
N MET A 68 2.73 -15.13 0.45
CA MET A 68 3.03 -14.30 -0.73
C MET A 68 4.49 -13.90 -0.76
N ILE A 69 4.98 -13.79 -2.00
CA ILE A 69 6.24 -13.15 -2.33
C ILE A 69 5.98 -12.04 -3.33
N TYR A 70 6.66 -10.92 -3.15
CA TYR A 70 6.74 -9.83 -4.11
C TYR A 70 8.19 -9.48 -4.36
N SER A 71 8.46 -8.94 -5.56
CA SER A 71 9.73 -8.31 -5.88
C SER A 71 9.54 -6.78 -6.02
N PRO A 72 9.90 -5.98 -5.00
CA PRO A 72 9.67 -4.53 -4.98
C PRO A 72 10.33 -3.81 -6.15
N ALA A 73 11.61 -4.06 -6.43
CA ALA A 73 12.36 -3.33 -7.46
C ALA A 73 11.79 -3.51 -8.89
N PRO A 74 11.58 -4.73 -9.43
CA PRO A 74 10.95 -4.91 -10.74
C PRO A 74 9.54 -4.35 -10.81
N SER A 75 8.73 -4.53 -9.76
CA SER A 75 7.36 -4.00 -9.76
C SER A 75 7.35 -2.48 -9.81
N LEU A 76 8.17 -1.81 -9.01
CA LEU A 76 8.32 -0.35 -9.04
C LEU A 76 8.75 0.14 -10.43
N LEU A 77 9.77 -0.47 -11.03
CA LEU A 77 10.24 -0.12 -12.37
C LEU A 77 9.15 -0.30 -13.44
N MET A 78 8.38 -1.38 -13.39
CA MET A 78 7.23 -1.59 -14.28
C MET A 78 6.25 -0.42 -14.23
N TYR A 79 5.93 0.09 -13.03
CA TYR A 79 4.97 1.20 -12.88
C TYR A 79 5.53 2.54 -13.33
N VAL A 80 6.82 2.79 -13.12
CA VAL A 80 7.46 3.99 -13.68
C VAL A 80 7.36 3.97 -15.21
N ILE A 81 7.64 2.83 -15.84
CA ILE A 81 7.53 2.68 -17.30
C ILE A 81 6.08 2.87 -17.77
N VAL A 82 5.09 2.29 -17.07
CA VAL A 82 3.67 2.51 -17.39
C VAL A 82 3.31 3.99 -17.26
N THR A 83 3.81 4.69 -16.24
CA THR A 83 3.57 6.12 -16.04
C THR A 83 4.18 6.97 -17.15
N LEU A 84 5.38 6.61 -17.64
CA LEU A 84 6.04 7.26 -18.79
C LEU A 84 5.30 7.00 -20.11
N ALA A 85 4.73 5.80 -20.28
CA ALA A 85 3.94 5.42 -21.45
C ALA A 85 2.55 6.06 -21.46
N SER A 86 2.08 6.57 -20.31
CA SER A 86 0.73 7.11 -20.13
C SER A 86 0.56 8.54 -20.67
N GLU A 87 -0.67 8.90 -21.00
CA GLU A 87 -1.07 10.27 -21.35
C GLU A 87 -1.55 11.07 -20.13
N HIS A 88 -1.65 12.39 -20.28
CA HIS A 88 -1.74 13.36 -19.18
C HIS A 88 -2.88 13.09 -18.15
N ALA A 89 -4.01 12.53 -18.57
CA ALA A 89 -5.12 12.17 -17.66
C ALA A 89 -4.82 10.89 -16.84
N MET A 90 -4.25 9.87 -17.48
CA MET A 90 -3.84 8.62 -16.83
C MET A 90 -2.61 8.84 -15.96
N THR A 91 -1.63 9.63 -16.42
CA THR A 91 -0.44 10.01 -15.64
C THR A 91 -0.84 10.70 -14.34
N LYS A 92 -1.83 11.61 -14.35
CA LYS A 92 -2.33 12.24 -13.11
C LYS A 92 -2.99 11.24 -12.16
N THR A 93 -3.65 10.21 -12.69
CA THR A 93 -4.27 9.16 -11.87
C THR A 93 -3.21 8.25 -11.27
N LEU A 94 -2.21 7.84 -12.06
CA LEU A 94 -1.07 7.03 -11.59
C LEU A 94 -0.22 7.81 -10.60
N GLN A 95 0.08 9.08 -10.86
CA GLN A 95 0.80 9.97 -9.92
C GLN A 95 0.05 10.12 -8.59
N LYS A 96 -1.29 10.22 -8.61
CA LYS A 96 -2.10 10.23 -7.38
C LYS A 96 -2.10 8.89 -6.64
N LEU A 97 -2.02 7.77 -7.36
CA LEU A 97 -2.02 6.43 -6.78
C LEU A 97 -0.65 6.05 -6.19
N PHE A 98 0.43 6.54 -6.79
CA PHE A 98 1.80 6.15 -6.45
C PHE A 98 2.59 7.21 -5.70
N GLU A 99 2.15 8.48 -5.75
CA GLU A 99 2.82 9.60 -5.11
C GLU A 99 4.33 9.68 -5.48
N LEU A 100 4.64 9.41 -6.75
CA LEU A 100 6.00 9.47 -7.29
C LEU A 100 6.35 10.90 -7.67
N SER A 101 7.46 11.41 -7.11
CA SER A 101 8.08 12.69 -7.45
C SER A 101 9.12 12.54 -8.57
N ASP A 102 9.65 13.65 -9.10
CA ASP A 102 10.75 13.58 -10.07
C ASP A 102 12.08 13.14 -9.40
N GLU A 103 12.29 13.50 -8.12
CA GLU A 103 13.41 13.03 -7.31
C GLU A 103 13.36 11.50 -7.14
N ASP A 104 12.15 10.96 -6.97
CA ASP A 104 11.92 9.52 -6.86
C ASP A 104 12.38 8.76 -8.12
N ILE A 105 12.18 9.36 -9.30
CA ILE A 105 12.60 8.75 -10.58
C ILE A 105 14.12 8.69 -10.69
N ILE A 106 14.83 9.68 -10.15
CA ILE A 106 16.30 9.69 -10.11
C ILE A 106 16.80 8.59 -9.17
N GLU A 107 16.24 8.47 -7.96
CA GLU A 107 16.57 7.39 -7.01
C GLU A 107 16.34 6.00 -7.65
N ILE A 108 15.22 5.83 -8.36
CA ILE A 108 14.88 4.58 -9.04
C ILE A 108 15.88 4.26 -10.16
N ARG A 109 16.35 5.28 -10.90
CA ARG A 109 17.38 5.10 -11.92
C ARG A 109 18.69 4.62 -11.31
N GLU A 110 19.16 5.26 -10.24
CA GLU A 110 20.38 4.86 -9.54
C GLU A 110 20.29 3.44 -8.98
N MET A 111 19.14 3.08 -8.40
CA MET A 111 18.85 1.72 -7.97
C MET A 111 18.93 0.75 -9.16
N SER A 112 18.29 1.08 -10.29
CA SER A 112 18.28 0.22 -11.47
C SER A 112 19.67 0.02 -12.08
N GLN A 113 20.49 1.07 -12.07
CA GLN A 113 21.88 1.00 -12.50
C GLN A 113 22.67 0.03 -11.62
N LYS A 114 22.63 0.19 -10.29
CA LYS A 114 23.31 -0.70 -9.34
C LYS A 114 22.88 -2.16 -9.52
N LEU A 115 21.58 -2.43 -9.69
CA LEU A 115 21.10 -3.79 -9.91
C LEU A 115 21.53 -4.38 -11.25
N THR A 116 21.70 -3.54 -12.27
CA THR A 116 22.17 -3.96 -13.59
C THR A 116 23.65 -4.30 -13.57
N GLU A 117 24.46 -3.54 -12.84
CA GLU A 117 25.90 -3.79 -12.64
C GLU A 117 26.15 -5.12 -11.91
N LEU A 118 25.27 -5.50 -10.98
CA LEU A 118 25.34 -6.76 -10.23
C LEU A 118 24.82 -7.98 -11.00
N ARG A 119 24.40 -7.82 -12.25
CA ARG A 119 23.81 -8.90 -13.04
C ARG A 119 24.87 -9.94 -13.40
N THR A 120 24.82 -11.08 -12.74
CA THR A 120 25.65 -12.24 -13.07
C THR A 120 24.81 -13.37 -13.68
N PRO A 121 25.22 -13.94 -14.83
CA PRO A 121 24.50 -15.05 -15.46
C PRO A 121 24.30 -16.20 -14.47
N HIS A 122 23.10 -16.78 -14.45
CA HIS A 122 22.72 -17.92 -13.58
C HIS A 122 22.75 -17.66 -12.06
N GLU A 123 23.03 -16.45 -11.62
CA GLU A 123 23.18 -16.12 -10.20
C GLU A 123 22.27 -14.99 -9.75
N PHE A 124 22.25 -13.88 -10.48
CA PHE A 124 21.33 -12.78 -10.20
C PHE A 124 20.75 -12.18 -11.48
N TYR A 125 19.43 -12.00 -11.49
CA TYR A 125 18.77 -11.17 -12.48
C TYR A 125 17.71 -10.29 -11.83
N CYS A 126 17.54 -9.10 -12.38
CA CYS A 126 16.43 -8.20 -12.15
C CYS A 126 16.11 -7.55 -13.49
N PHE A 127 14.91 -7.77 -14.02
CA PHE A 127 14.55 -7.17 -15.31
C PHE A 127 13.10 -6.71 -15.36
N VAL A 128 12.88 -5.75 -16.26
CA VAL A 128 11.57 -5.37 -16.76
C VAL A 128 11.58 -5.36 -18.28
N ARG A 129 10.59 -6.01 -18.90
CA ARG A 129 10.42 -6.12 -20.35
C ARG A 129 8.97 -5.86 -20.75
N PHE A 130 8.77 -4.96 -21.70
CA PHE A 130 7.49 -4.74 -22.36
C PHE A 130 7.58 -5.34 -23.76
N LEU A 131 6.89 -6.44 -23.95
CA LEU A 131 6.87 -7.17 -25.21
C LEU A 131 5.68 -6.71 -26.03
N VAL A 132 5.97 -6.25 -27.24
CA VAL A 132 5.00 -5.79 -28.21
C VAL A 132 4.88 -6.82 -29.32
N ASP A 133 3.67 -7.06 -29.81
CA ASP A 133 3.46 -7.99 -30.92
C ASP A 133 4.23 -7.55 -32.18
N GLU A 134 4.75 -8.53 -32.92
CA GLU A 134 5.53 -8.33 -34.15
C GLU A 134 4.56 -8.25 -35.34
N GLU A 135 3.78 -7.16 -35.41
CA GLU A 135 2.92 -6.84 -36.55
C GLU A 135 3.31 -5.48 -37.15
N ARG A 136 3.06 -5.26 -38.45
CA ARG A 136 3.49 -4.05 -39.19
C ARG A 136 2.88 -2.75 -38.65
N THR A 137 1.84 -2.83 -37.84
CA THR A 137 1.05 -1.70 -37.34
C THR A 137 1.36 -1.33 -35.88
N THR A 138 2.10 -2.17 -35.15
CA THR A 138 2.37 -1.98 -33.72
C THR A 138 3.76 -1.37 -33.50
N THR A 139 3.84 -0.05 -33.42
CA THR A 139 5.10 0.66 -33.17
C THR A 139 5.12 1.37 -31.82
N VAL A 140 6.26 1.34 -31.13
CA VAL A 140 6.52 2.12 -29.91
C VAL A 140 7.28 3.39 -30.30
N SER A 141 6.93 4.53 -29.69
CA SER A 141 7.62 5.78 -29.97
C SER A 141 9.09 5.74 -29.54
N LYS A 142 9.97 6.34 -30.35
CA LYS A 142 11.42 6.40 -30.06
C LYS A 142 11.71 7.10 -28.73
N GLU A 143 10.99 8.17 -28.44
CA GLU A 143 11.13 8.92 -27.18
C GLU A 143 10.82 8.05 -25.96
N LEU A 144 9.75 7.24 -26.01
CA LEU A 144 9.39 6.35 -24.90
C LEU A 144 10.46 5.26 -24.71
N MET A 145 10.98 4.69 -25.80
CA MET A 145 12.06 3.70 -25.72
C MET A 145 13.32 4.29 -25.06
N ILE A 146 13.74 5.49 -25.47
CA ILE A 146 14.92 6.16 -24.89
C ILE A 146 14.72 6.41 -23.41
N ARG A 147 13.60 7.05 -23.01
CA ARG A 147 13.33 7.37 -21.60
C ARG A 147 13.19 6.12 -20.72
N SER A 148 12.55 5.08 -21.23
CA SER A 148 12.35 3.84 -20.46
C SER A 148 13.66 3.09 -20.27
N ASN A 149 14.50 3.02 -21.31
CA ASN A 149 15.82 2.40 -21.23
C ASN A 149 16.75 3.17 -20.31
N ASP A 150 16.65 4.51 -20.31
CA ASP A 150 17.43 5.40 -19.45
C ASP A 150 17.09 5.19 -17.96
N VAL A 151 15.81 5.10 -17.60
CA VAL A 151 15.39 4.83 -16.21
C VAL A 151 15.68 3.39 -15.78
N ALA A 152 15.43 2.40 -16.64
CA ALA A 152 15.60 1.00 -16.28
C ALA A 152 17.04 0.49 -16.47
N CYS A 153 17.92 1.28 -17.08
CA CYS A 153 19.30 0.93 -17.45
C CYS A 153 19.40 -0.38 -18.27
N GLN A 154 18.34 -0.74 -18.98
CA GLN A 154 18.23 -1.98 -19.75
C GLN A 154 17.27 -1.81 -20.92
N GLN A 155 17.34 -2.68 -21.92
CA GLN A 155 16.36 -2.69 -23.00
C GLN A 155 14.96 -3.05 -22.47
N VAL A 156 14.05 -2.08 -22.43
CA VAL A 156 12.71 -2.27 -21.89
C VAL A 156 11.75 -2.82 -22.95
N PHE A 157 11.69 -2.20 -24.12
CA PHE A 157 10.75 -2.60 -25.18
C PHE A 157 11.39 -3.55 -26.19
N SER A 158 10.65 -4.57 -26.61
CA SER A 158 11.07 -5.51 -27.65
C SER A 158 9.86 -6.01 -28.43
N SER A 159 10.00 -6.09 -29.76
CA SER A 159 8.97 -6.71 -30.62
C SER A 159 9.25 -8.19 -30.75
N ILE A 160 8.28 -9.04 -30.36
CA ILE A 160 8.43 -10.50 -30.32
C ILE A 160 7.10 -11.17 -30.67
N ARG A 161 7.12 -12.14 -31.59
CA ARG A 161 5.95 -12.99 -31.86
C ARG A 161 5.44 -13.68 -30.59
N PRO A 162 4.11 -13.73 -30.34
CA PRO A 162 3.52 -14.35 -29.15
C PRO A 162 3.99 -15.79 -28.90
N SER A 163 4.24 -16.57 -29.96
CA SER A 163 4.76 -17.95 -29.86
C SER A 163 6.19 -18.06 -29.32
N ARG A 164 6.99 -16.99 -29.41
CA ARG A 164 8.39 -16.94 -28.95
C ARG A 164 8.56 -16.29 -27.59
N VAL A 165 7.53 -15.64 -27.05
CA VAL A 165 7.58 -14.91 -25.77
C VAL A 165 8.10 -15.79 -24.62
N VAL A 166 7.53 -16.99 -24.45
CA VAL A 166 7.95 -17.90 -23.38
C VAL A 166 9.41 -18.32 -23.54
N LYS A 167 9.82 -18.66 -24.78
CA LYS A 167 11.21 -19.03 -25.06
C LYS A 167 12.17 -17.88 -24.75
N TYR A 168 11.80 -16.64 -25.08
CA TYR A 168 12.58 -15.45 -24.77
C TYR A 168 12.67 -15.17 -23.27
N LEU A 169 11.55 -15.24 -22.54
CA LEU A 169 11.58 -15.02 -21.08
C LEU A 169 12.41 -16.07 -20.37
N ASN A 170 12.36 -17.34 -20.82
CA ASN A 170 13.21 -18.41 -20.31
C ASN A 170 14.71 -18.16 -20.53
N THR A 171 15.13 -17.33 -21.52
CA THR A 171 16.54 -16.98 -21.66
C THR A 171 16.99 -15.93 -20.64
N LEU A 172 16.04 -15.19 -20.06
CA LEU A 172 16.33 -14.15 -19.06
C LEU A 172 16.34 -14.69 -17.64
N THR A 173 15.82 -15.90 -17.42
CA THR A 173 15.46 -16.40 -16.09
C THR A 173 15.99 -17.79 -15.80
N PHE A 174 16.03 -18.15 -14.51
CA PHE A 174 16.50 -19.46 -14.08
C PHE A 174 15.44 -20.56 -14.22
N SER A 175 14.17 -20.18 -14.22
CA SER A 175 13.04 -21.10 -14.28
C SER A 175 12.26 -20.95 -15.59
N PRO A 176 11.63 -22.03 -16.07
CA PRO A 176 10.69 -21.95 -17.17
C PRO A 176 9.48 -21.13 -16.73
N VAL A 177 9.07 -20.20 -17.57
CA VAL A 177 7.93 -19.34 -17.35
C VAL A 177 6.73 -19.92 -18.07
N SER A 178 5.66 -20.25 -17.32
CA SER A 178 4.41 -20.71 -17.90
C SER A 178 3.37 -19.59 -17.84
N PHE A 179 2.98 -19.05 -18.99
CA PHE A 179 1.89 -18.09 -19.09
C PHE A 179 0.79 -18.60 -20.00
N ASN A 180 -0.42 -18.10 -19.76
CA ASN A 180 -1.47 -18.17 -20.74
C ASN A 180 -1.07 -17.32 -21.96
N ARG A 181 -1.47 -17.76 -23.15
CA ARG A 181 -1.13 -17.10 -24.41
C ARG A 181 -1.51 -15.61 -24.34
N PRO A 182 -0.58 -14.68 -24.63
CA PRO A 182 -0.89 -13.26 -24.66
C PRO A 182 -1.94 -12.95 -25.74
N PRO A 183 -2.84 -11.98 -25.52
CA PRO A 183 -3.73 -11.49 -26.57
C PRO A 183 -2.93 -10.80 -27.69
N LEU A 184 -3.37 -10.97 -28.94
CA LEU A 184 -2.73 -10.39 -30.13
C LEU A 184 -2.83 -8.85 -30.13
N LEU A 185 -1.91 -8.17 -30.83
CA LEU A 185 -1.94 -6.72 -31.05
C LEU A 185 -1.85 -5.85 -29.77
N THR A 186 -1.25 -6.38 -28.71
CA THR A 186 -1.17 -5.68 -27.41
C THR A 186 0.24 -5.68 -26.84
N THR A 187 0.50 -4.72 -25.95
CA THR A 187 1.71 -4.67 -25.14
C THR A 187 1.50 -5.49 -23.87
N ASN A 188 2.48 -6.34 -23.54
CA ASN A 188 2.49 -7.11 -22.29
C ASN A 188 3.77 -6.80 -21.50
N GLY A 189 3.61 -6.28 -20.29
CA GLY A 189 4.73 -6.00 -19.39
C GLY A 189 5.07 -7.21 -18.53
N TYR A 190 6.34 -7.50 -18.38
CA TYR A 190 6.89 -8.58 -17.56
C TYR A 190 7.97 -8.02 -16.65
N GLY A 191 7.88 -8.30 -15.36
CA GLY A 191 8.92 -7.95 -14.40
C GLY A 191 9.17 -9.09 -13.42
N SER A 192 10.45 -9.39 -13.22
CA SER A 192 10.88 -10.47 -12.36
C SER A 192 12.28 -10.23 -11.81
N ALA A 193 12.57 -10.85 -10.68
CA ALA A 193 13.91 -10.98 -10.14
C ALA A 193 14.18 -12.44 -9.75
N GLY A 194 15.44 -12.84 -9.80
CA GLY A 194 15.90 -14.16 -9.37
C GLY A 194 17.26 -14.05 -8.71
N LEU A 195 17.47 -14.88 -7.69
CA LEU A 195 18.71 -14.92 -6.92
C LEU A 195 19.09 -16.37 -6.59
N ASN A 196 20.29 -16.77 -6.96
CA ASN A 196 20.97 -17.96 -6.51
C ASN A 196 22.16 -17.52 -5.65
N ALA A 197 22.04 -17.66 -4.34
CA ALA A 197 23.03 -17.27 -3.36
C ALA A 197 23.37 -18.43 -2.43
N THR A 198 24.55 -18.38 -1.83
CA THR A 198 25.04 -19.33 -0.84
C THR A 198 25.25 -18.62 0.49
N TRP A 199 24.98 -19.32 1.59
CA TRP A 199 25.15 -18.76 2.92
C TRP A 199 26.63 -18.48 3.24
N LEU A 200 26.88 -17.39 3.98
CA LEU A 200 28.18 -17.17 4.61
C LEU A 200 28.25 -17.96 5.92
N GLY A 201 28.48 -19.26 5.86
CA GLY A 201 28.56 -20.09 7.06
C GLY A 201 28.48 -21.58 6.77
N LYS A 202 28.52 -22.39 7.83
CA LYS A 202 28.35 -23.85 7.73
C LYS A 202 26.89 -24.21 7.95
N THR A 203 26.29 -24.91 7.00
CA THR A 203 24.91 -25.39 7.12
C THR A 203 24.84 -26.90 7.34
N ARG A 204 23.78 -27.34 8.02
CA ARG A 204 23.47 -28.76 8.24
C ARG A 204 21.97 -28.97 8.11
N LYS A 205 21.54 -30.07 7.50
CA LYS A 205 20.12 -30.47 7.52
C LYS A 205 19.73 -30.85 8.96
N ALA A 206 18.74 -30.14 9.52
CA ALA A 206 18.30 -30.35 10.90
C ALA A 206 17.15 -31.36 11.01
N GLY A 207 16.57 -31.79 9.88
CA GLY A 207 15.44 -32.71 9.84
C GLY A 207 14.10 -31.97 9.96
N ILE A 208 13.10 -32.66 10.50
CA ILE A 208 11.72 -32.16 10.58
C ILE A 208 11.46 -31.66 12.01
N HIS A 209 11.05 -30.40 12.16
CA HIS A 209 10.74 -29.78 13.46
C HIS A 209 9.33 -29.20 13.48
N ARG A 210 8.81 -28.99 14.69
CA ARG A 210 7.50 -28.35 14.88
C ARG A 210 7.60 -26.85 14.53
N PHE A 211 6.76 -26.42 13.60
CA PHE A 211 6.49 -25.04 13.24
C PHE A 211 5.08 -24.64 13.72
N ALA A 212 5.00 -23.65 14.59
CA ALA A 212 3.76 -23.14 15.14
C ALA A 212 3.13 -22.15 14.15
N CYS A 213 2.32 -22.64 13.22
CA CYS A 213 1.60 -21.80 12.25
C CYS A 213 0.67 -20.78 12.91
N THR A 214 -0.08 -21.20 13.94
CA THR A 214 -0.98 -20.35 14.74
C THR A 214 -0.99 -20.84 16.19
N TYR A 215 -1.66 -20.12 17.10
CA TYR A 215 -1.79 -20.55 18.50
C TYR A 215 -2.32 -21.98 18.67
N HIS A 216 -3.20 -22.42 17.77
CA HIS A 216 -3.87 -23.73 17.86
C HIS A 216 -3.35 -24.75 16.84
N LYS A 217 -2.54 -24.31 15.87
CA LYS A 217 -2.09 -25.16 14.76
C LYS A 217 -0.58 -25.20 14.70
N LYS A 218 -0.03 -26.41 14.90
CA LYS A 218 1.38 -26.72 14.71
C LYS A 218 1.52 -27.70 13.57
N LYS A 219 2.56 -27.55 12.76
CA LYS A 219 2.91 -28.44 11.66
C LYS A 219 4.35 -28.90 11.82
N PHE A 220 4.69 -29.95 11.11
CA PHE A 220 6.06 -30.42 11.00
C PHE A 220 6.62 -29.92 9.68
N GLU A 221 7.67 -29.09 9.74
CA GLU A 221 8.34 -28.51 8.58
C GLU A 221 9.78 -28.99 8.54
N ALA A 222 10.39 -29.01 7.35
CA ALA A 222 11.82 -29.27 7.23
C ALA A 222 12.61 -28.03 7.69
N PHE A 223 13.67 -28.24 8.48
CA PHE A 223 14.57 -27.18 8.91
C PHE A 223 16.01 -27.47 8.50
N PHE A 224 16.81 -26.42 8.48
CA PHE A 224 18.26 -26.52 8.45
C PHE A 224 18.84 -25.67 9.58
N GLU A 225 19.99 -26.12 10.07
CA GLU A 225 20.83 -25.38 10.98
C GLU A 225 21.85 -24.61 10.15
N ILE A 226 22.10 -23.37 10.53
CA ILE A 226 23.19 -22.55 10.01
C ILE A 226 24.04 -22.04 11.17
N ARG A 227 25.36 -22.17 11.03
CA ARG A 227 26.37 -21.56 11.89
C ARG A 227 27.03 -20.43 11.12
N THR A 228 26.70 -19.20 11.47
CA THR A 228 27.07 -18.00 10.72
C THR A 228 27.22 -16.79 11.64
N THR A 229 27.85 -15.73 11.14
CA THR A 229 27.77 -14.40 11.73
C THR A 229 26.39 -13.81 11.45
N TYR A 230 25.72 -13.26 12.46
CA TYR A 230 24.41 -12.65 12.29
C TYR A 230 24.29 -11.36 13.11
N ARG A 231 23.32 -10.52 12.76
CA ARG A 231 22.89 -9.39 13.60
C ARG A 231 21.47 -9.61 14.08
N THR A 232 21.16 -9.02 15.22
CA THR A 232 19.79 -9.01 15.75
C THR A 232 19.44 -7.66 16.33
N VAL A 233 18.20 -7.24 16.11
CA VAL A 233 17.62 -6.04 16.71
C VAL A 233 16.22 -6.36 17.22
N LYS A 234 15.92 -5.90 18.43
CA LYS A 234 14.61 -6.03 19.04
C LYS A 234 13.82 -4.74 18.87
N MET A 235 12.84 -4.76 17.98
CA MET A 235 11.90 -3.67 17.74
C MET A 235 10.62 -3.85 18.57
N GLU A 236 9.69 -2.89 18.52
CA GLU A 236 8.42 -2.97 19.26
C GLU A 236 7.57 -4.19 18.87
N GLN A 237 7.50 -4.50 17.57
CA GLN A 237 6.62 -5.55 17.04
C GLN A 237 7.35 -6.81 16.59
N PHE A 238 8.63 -6.67 16.28
CA PHE A 238 9.46 -7.70 15.69
C PHE A 238 10.77 -7.87 16.43
N GLU A 239 11.26 -9.09 16.47
CA GLU A 239 12.67 -9.38 16.58
C GLU A 239 13.20 -9.66 15.17
N VAL A 240 14.25 -8.95 14.78
CA VAL A 240 14.75 -8.92 13.42
C VAL A 240 16.13 -9.54 13.39
N PHE A 241 16.31 -10.56 12.56
CA PHE A 241 17.58 -11.23 12.37
C PHE A 241 18.12 -10.95 10.97
N GLU A 242 19.38 -10.56 10.86
CA GLU A 242 20.08 -10.40 9.59
C GLU A 242 21.07 -11.54 9.39
N ILE A 243 20.95 -12.24 8.26
CA ILE A 243 21.78 -13.38 7.89
C ILE A 243 22.45 -13.09 6.54
N PRO A 244 23.79 -13.00 6.49
CA PRO A 244 24.47 -12.64 5.26
C PRO A 244 24.64 -13.84 4.33
N PHE A 245 24.58 -13.56 3.02
CA PHE A 245 24.84 -14.50 1.95
C PHE A 245 25.71 -13.85 0.88
N LYS A 246 26.32 -14.68 0.04
CA LYS A 246 27.02 -14.24 -1.17
C LYS A 246 26.39 -14.89 -2.40
N PHE A 247 26.39 -14.18 -3.50
CA PHE A 247 26.11 -14.71 -4.82
C PHE A 247 27.32 -14.40 -5.69
N GLY A 248 27.63 -15.20 -6.70
CA GLY A 248 28.81 -14.93 -7.51
C GLY A 248 30.16 -15.02 -6.85
N THR A 249 31.15 -14.66 -7.65
CA THR A 249 32.58 -14.73 -7.33
C THR A 249 33.16 -13.36 -6.97
N SER A 250 32.48 -12.27 -7.35
CA SER A 250 32.90 -10.90 -7.04
C SER A 250 32.65 -10.58 -5.56
N PRO A 251 33.56 -9.85 -4.89
CA PRO A 251 33.32 -9.35 -3.52
C PRO A 251 32.10 -8.43 -3.41
N ASP A 252 31.70 -7.77 -4.50
CA ASP A 252 30.57 -6.84 -4.52
C ASP A 252 29.20 -7.55 -4.56
N CYS A 253 29.19 -8.87 -4.78
CA CYS A 253 27.98 -9.68 -4.89
C CYS A 253 27.59 -10.28 -3.53
N PHE A 254 27.19 -9.42 -2.61
CA PHE A 254 26.74 -9.82 -1.28
C PHE A 254 25.30 -9.36 -1.01
N GLY A 255 24.67 -10.00 -0.05
CA GLY A 255 23.34 -9.61 0.38
C GLY A 255 23.02 -10.17 1.74
N SER A 256 21.83 -9.85 2.22
CA SER A 256 21.36 -10.33 3.51
C SER A 256 19.88 -10.72 3.47
N LEU A 257 19.58 -11.81 4.17
CA LEU A 257 18.23 -12.23 4.46
C LEU A 257 17.86 -11.66 5.83
N LEU A 258 16.86 -10.78 5.85
CA LEU A 258 16.25 -10.29 7.08
C LEU A 258 15.04 -11.15 7.39
N LEU A 259 14.96 -11.63 8.63
CA LEU A 259 13.83 -12.37 9.17
C LEU A 259 13.18 -11.56 10.29
N LEU A 260 11.98 -11.06 10.03
CA LEU A 260 11.17 -10.28 10.96
C LEU A 260 10.20 -11.23 11.65
N ARG A 261 10.57 -11.68 12.86
CA ARG A 261 9.75 -12.57 13.68
C ARG A 261 8.92 -11.73 14.64
N PRO A 262 7.58 -11.84 14.64
CA PRO A 262 6.76 -11.13 15.62
C PRO A 262 7.01 -11.69 17.03
N HIS A 263 6.96 -10.84 18.06
CA HIS A 263 7.11 -11.29 19.46
C HIS A 263 6.03 -12.29 19.88
N PHE A 264 4.85 -12.17 19.28
CA PHE A 264 3.70 -13.02 19.59
C PHE A 264 3.26 -13.81 18.37
N LEU A 265 2.99 -15.10 18.60
CA LEU A 265 2.43 -15.99 17.60
C LEU A 265 1.09 -15.45 17.08
N GLY A 266 0.80 -15.60 15.78
CA GLY A 266 -0.45 -15.12 15.18
C GLY A 266 -0.55 -13.59 14.99
N HIS A 267 0.40 -12.81 15.52
CA HIS A 267 0.39 -11.35 15.39
C HIS A 267 0.95 -10.84 14.05
N LEU A 268 1.56 -11.70 13.24
CA LEU A 268 2.22 -11.33 11.99
C LEU A 268 1.36 -10.48 11.04
N PRO A 269 0.09 -10.82 10.75
CA PRO A 269 -0.73 -10.00 9.83
C PRO A 269 -1.00 -8.60 10.37
N TYR A 270 -1.10 -8.45 11.68
CA TYR A 270 -1.30 -7.14 12.31
C TYR A 270 0.00 -6.36 12.32
N ALA A 271 1.12 -7.00 12.69
CA ALA A 271 2.43 -6.38 12.70
C ALA A 271 2.84 -5.86 11.30
N ASN A 272 2.59 -6.66 10.25
CA ASN A 272 2.84 -6.23 8.88
C ASN A 272 1.98 -5.03 8.45
N ARG A 273 0.74 -4.91 8.94
CA ARG A 273 -0.13 -3.76 8.64
C ARG A 273 0.30 -2.47 9.32
N GLN A 274 1.01 -2.58 10.44
CA GLN A 274 1.50 -1.44 11.21
C GLN A 274 2.91 -1.02 10.81
N LEU A 275 3.62 -1.85 10.05
CA LEU A 275 4.90 -1.49 9.47
C LEU A 275 4.70 -0.31 8.51
N ASP A 276 5.36 0.80 8.83
CA ASP A 276 5.46 2.00 7.99
C ASP A 276 6.89 2.19 7.48
N THR A 277 7.08 3.10 6.52
CA THR A 277 8.40 3.38 5.93
C THR A 277 9.41 3.85 6.95
N GLN A 278 8.98 4.68 7.91
CA GLN A 278 9.85 5.22 8.96
C GLN A 278 10.34 4.12 9.91
N SER A 279 9.47 3.21 10.32
CA SER A 279 9.83 2.06 11.16
C SER A 279 10.77 1.11 10.42
N LEU A 280 10.55 0.89 9.11
CA LEU A 280 11.45 0.06 8.29
C LEU A 280 12.83 0.72 8.15
N SER A 281 12.90 2.03 7.89
CA SER A 281 14.18 2.76 7.85
C SER A 281 14.92 2.65 9.18
N LYS A 282 14.26 3.02 10.28
CA LYS A 282 14.84 2.94 11.63
C LYS A 282 15.32 1.53 11.98
N MET A 283 14.60 0.50 11.52
CA MET A 283 15.00 -0.90 11.70
C MET A 283 16.30 -1.21 10.94
N LEU A 284 16.44 -0.75 9.70
CA LEU A 284 17.66 -0.93 8.91
C LEU A 284 18.85 -0.15 9.49
N ASP A 285 18.61 1.08 9.95
CA ASP A 285 19.65 1.91 10.59
C ASP A 285 20.11 1.25 11.91
N SER A 286 19.17 0.80 12.74
CA SER A 286 19.48 0.07 13.98
C SER A 286 20.22 -1.23 13.72
N LEU A 287 19.92 -1.94 12.62
CA LEU A 287 20.64 -3.15 12.21
C LEU A 287 22.06 -2.82 11.73
N TYR A 288 22.23 -1.70 11.03
CA TYR A 288 23.53 -1.25 10.57
C TYR A 288 24.48 -0.96 11.75
N ASP A 289 23.96 -0.31 12.79
CA ASP A 289 24.67 0.00 14.03
C ASP A 289 24.83 -1.21 14.96
N ALA A 290 24.07 -2.29 14.74
CA ALA A 290 24.12 -3.48 15.56
C ALA A 290 25.45 -4.24 15.42
N THR A 291 25.88 -4.84 16.52
CA THR A 291 27.09 -5.66 16.57
C THR A 291 26.87 -7.01 15.88
N TRP A 292 27.87 -7.44 15.11
CA TRP A 292 27.87 -8.78 14.53
C TRP A 292 28.16 -9.80 15.62
N HIS A 293 27.28 -10.78 15.78
CA HIS A 293 27.50 -11.92 16.65
C HIS A 293 28.20 -13.03 15.89
N PRO A 294 29.45 -13.40 16.24
CA PRO A 294 30.18 -14.46 15.56
C PRO A 294 29.62 -15.84 15.92
N ASN A 295 29.68 -16.77 14.96
CA ASN A 295 29.37 -18.20 15.16
C ASN A 295 27.99 -18.51 15.78
N GLY A 296 26.98 -17.70 15.48
CA GLY A 296 25.59 -17.95 15.89
C GLY A 296 25.02 -19.21 15.26
N GLN A 297 24.46 -20.10 16.09
CA GLN A 297 23.76 -21.31 15.63
C GLN A 297 22.27 -21.02 15.53
N MET A 298 21.73 -20.95 14.31
CA MET A 298 20.32 -20.64 14.05
C MET A 298 19.60 -21.83 13.42
N LEU A 299 18.32 -22.00 13.77
CA LEU A 299 17.43 -23.02 13.20
C LEU A 299 16.35 -22.35 12.35
N ILE A 300 16.39 -22.60 11.04
CA ILE A 300 15.56 -21.90 10.04
C ILE A 300 14.77 -22.93 9.21
N PRO A 301 13.48 -22.69 8.94
CA PRO A 301 12.68 -23.58 8.11
C PRO A 301 13.15 -23.51 6.66
N GLN A 302 13.10 -24.64 5.97
CA GLN A 302 13.23 -24.69 4.53
C GLN A 302 11.89 -24.33 3.93
N PHE A 303 11.85 -23.32 3.05
CA PHE A 303 10.60 -22.87 2.44
C PHE A 303 10.80 -22.53 0.97
N SER A 304 9.73 -22.69 0.20
CA SER A 304 9.65 -22.26 -1.19
C SER A 304 8.37 -21.47 -1.37
N VAL A 305 8.48 -20.29 -2.00
CA VAL A 305 7.37 -19.39 -2.27
C VAL A 305 7.47 -18.93 -3.71
N ASN A 306 6.37 -19.07 -4.44
CA ASN A 306 6.24 -18.61 -5.82
C ASN A 306 5.01 -17.72 -5.97
N CYS A 307 5.12 -16.71 -6.81
CA CYS A 307 3.98 -15.87 -7.20
C CYS A 307 3.98 -15.63 -8.71
N SER A 308 2.77 -15.53 -9.25
CA SER A 308 2.54 -15.03 -10.61
C SER A 308 1.23 -14.26 -10.58
N HIS A 309 1.33 -12.94 -10.78
CA HIS A 309 0.20 -12.04 -10.68
C HIS A 309 0.15 -11.11 -11.88
N ASP A 310 -1.04 -10.96 -12.45
CA ASP A 310 -1.32 -9.90 -13.40
C ASP A 310 -1.78 -8.64 -12.64
N LEU A 311 -0.85 -7.72 -12.48
CA LEU A 311 -1.03 -6.46 -11.76
C LEU A 311 -1.96 -5.50 -12.53
N TRP A 312 -2.12 -5.69 -13.84
CA TRP A 312 -2.95 -4.85 -14.69
C TRP A 312 -4.42 -4.89 -14.27
N LYS A 313 -4.93 -6.08 -13.94
CA LYS A 313 -6.32 -6.27 -13.47
C LYS A 313 -6.61 -5.47 -12.21
N ASN A 314 -5.62 -5.32 -11.33
CA ASN A 314 -5.80 -4.56 -10.09
C ASN A 314 -5.75 -3.05 -10.38
N LEU A 315 -4.88 -2.57 -11.28
CA LEU A 315 -4.91 -1.18 -11.74
C LEU A 315 -6.26 -0.78 -12.35
N VAL A 316 -6.81 -1.61 -13.23
CA VAL A 316 -8.11 -1.35 -13.87
C VAL A 316 -9.24 -1.24 -12.84
N ARG A 317 -9.23 -2.10 -11.80
CA ARG A 317 -10.19 -2.01 -10.68
C ARG A 317 -10.11 -0.69 -9.92
N HIS A 318 -8.97 -0.02 -9.96
CA HIS A 318 -8.71 1.24 -9.28
C HIS A 318 -8.93 2.47 -10.17
N GLY A 319 -9.60 2.29 -11.32
CA GLY A 319 -10.03 3.39 -12.18
C GLY A 319 -8.99 3.81 -13.22
N VAL A 320 -7.91 3.04 -13.39
CA VAL A 320 -7.01 3.21 -14.55
C VAL A 320 -7.72 2.66 -15.78
N GLN A 321 -8.25 3.55 -16.61
CA GLN A 321 -8.87 3.17 -17.87
C GLN A 321 -7.79 2.73 -18.87
N PRO A 322 -8.08 1.75 -19.74
CA PRO A 322 -7.16 1.26 -20.76
C PRO A 322 -7.02 2.26 -21.92
N ASP A 323 -6.58 3.49 -21.64
CA ASP A 323 -6.41 4.53 -22.67
C ASP A 323 -5.09 4.37 -23.45
N LEU A 324 -4.25 3.40 -23.09
CA LEU A 324 -3.03 3.05 -23.84
C LEU A 324 -3.31 2.65 -25.31
N GLY A 325 -4.57 2.44 -25.71
CA GLY A 325 -4.95 2.21 -27.11
C GLY A 325 -5.13 3.47 -27.97
N GLN A 326 -5.24 4.66 -27.37
CA GLN A 326 -5.38 5.93 -28.12
C GLN A 326 -4.09 6.75 -28.15
N SER A 327 -3.09 6.37 -27.36
CA SER A 327 -1.80 7.07 -27.36
C SER A 327 -0.95 6.68 -28.57
N HIS A 328 -0.40 7.67 -29.27
CA HIS A 328 0.63 7.43 -30.31
C HIS A 328 1.96 6.90 -29.73
N LYS A 329 2.07 6.72 -28.40
CA LYS A 329 3.32 6.39 -27.71
C LYS A 329 3.58 4.87 -27.63
N ALA A 330 2.55 4.08 -27.34
CA ALA A 330 2.65 2.63 -27.27
C ALA A 330 1.31 1.97 -27.59
N PRO A 331 1.28 0.73 -28.11
CA PRO A 331 0.05 -0.04 -28.29
C PRO A 331 -0.66 -0.34 -26.95
N PRO A 332 -1.97 -0.66 -26.98
CA PRO A 332 -2.75 -0.90 -25.77
C PRO A 332 -2.13 -1.98 -24.89
N MET A 333 -2.09 -1.72 -23.58
CA MET A 333 -1.60 -2.68 -22.59
C MET A 333 -2.66 -3.73 -22.29
N ALA A 334 -2.31 -5.00 -22.43
CA ALA A 334 -3.21 -6.11 -22.10
C ALA A 334 -2.96 -6.68 -20.71
N SER A 335 -1.71 -6.75 -20.28
CA SER A 335 -1.34 -7.37 -19.01
C SER A 335 -0.02 -6.86 -18.45
N LEU A 336 0.13 -6.98 -17.13
CA LEU A 336 1.31 -6.54 -16.39
C LEU A 336 1.72 -7.68 -15.44
N TRP A 337 2.48 -8.64 -15.97
CA TRP A 337 2.88 -9.85 -15.26
C TRP A 337 4.03 -9.57 -14.31
N HIS A 338 3.76 -9.77 -13.03
CA HIS A 338 4.75 -9.87 -11.99
C HIS A 338 4.97 -11.31 -11.60
N TRP A 339 6.23 -11.71 -11.55
CA TRP A 339 6.63 -13.03 -11.12
C TRP A 339 7.82 -12.93 -10.17
N ALA A 340 7.75 -13.70 -9.09
CA ALA A 340 8.88 -13.94 -8.21
C ALA A 340 8.85 -15.40 -7.73
N SER A 341 10.01 -16.02 -7.59
CA SER A 341 10.15 -17.33 -6.96
C SER A 341 11.39 -17.35 -6.08
N LEU A 342 11.23 -17.83 -4.85
CA LEU A 342 12.28 -17.90 -3.85
C LEU A 342 12.21 -19.24 -3.13
N GLN A 343 13.32 -19.96 -3.16
CA GLN A 343 13.54 -21.15 -2.37
C GLN A 343 14.69 -20.89 -1.39
N VAL A 344 14.45 -21.17 -0.11
CA VAL A 344 15.43 -21.00 0.96
C VAL A 344 15.67 -22.36 1.61
N GLY A 345 16.92 -22.80 1.67
CA GLY A 345 17.28 -24.09 2.24
C GLY A 345 18.74 -24.18 2.69
N SER A 346 19.21 -25.40 2.99
CA SER A 346 20.59 -25.62 3.48
C SER A 346 21.67 -25.12 2.53
N ASP A 347 21.39 -25.16 1.24
CA ASP A 347 22.37 -24.85 0.20
C ASP A 347 22.45 -23.35 -0.09
N GLY A 348 21.53 -22.55 0.47
CA GLY A 348 21.42 -21.13 0.20
C GLY A 348 20.02 -20.68 -0.19
N ILE A 349 19.98 -19.57 -0.91
CA ILE A 349 18.80 -19.04 -1.58
C ILE A 349 18.88 -19.47 -3.04
N ARG A 350 17.80 -20.00 -3.61
CA ARG A 350 17.72 -20.34 -5.02
C ARG A 350 16.46 -19.76 -5.65
N GLY A 351 16.59 -19.20 -6.83
CA GLY A 351 15.49 -19.13 -7.77
C GLY A 351 15.20 -20.54 -8.26
N ASP A 352 13.94 -20.87 -8.52
CA ASP A 352 13.52 -22.24 -8.81
C ASP A 352 14.21 -22.79 -10.09
N ILE A 353 15.31 -23.52 -9.95
CA ILE A 353 16.01 -24.16 -11.07
C ILE A 353 15.27 -25.46 -11.36
N VAL A 354 14.41 -25.47 -12.39
CA VAL A 354 13.92 -26.73 -12.96
C VAL A 354 15.04 -27.34 -13.80
N GLY A 355 16.04 -27.87 -13.10
CA GLY A 355 17.21 -28.57 -13.63
C GLY A 355 17.61 -29.76 -12.79
N GLY A 356 16.69 -30.26 -11.95
CA GLY A 356 16.90 -31.42 -11.10
C GLY A 356 15.60 -32.14 -10.76
N GLY A 357 14.71 -32.40 -11.72
CA GLY A 357 13.50 -33.16 -11.36
C GLY A 357 12.38 -33.40 -12.36
N ALA A 358 12.56 -33.19 -13.66
CA ALA A 358 11.67 -33.83 -14.64
C ALA A 358 12.12 -35.28 -14.90
N LYS A 359 12.31 -36.08 -13.84
CA LYS A 359 12.44 -37.54 -13.92
C LYS A 359 11.74 -38.18 -12.72
N LYS A 360 10.57 -38.76 -13.02
CA LYS A 360 9.72 -39.64 -12.21
C LYS A 360 9.10 -38.96 -10.99
N LYS A 361 7.79 -39.19 -10.77
CA LYS A 361 7.19 -39.20 -9.43
C LYS A 361 8.20 -39.93 -8.52
N LYS A 362 8.93 -39.22 -7.68
CA LYS A 362 9.81 -39.83 -6.68
C LYS A 362 8.87 -40.66 -5.80
N LYS A 363 8.80 -41.98 -6.06
CA LYS A 363 8.37 -42.94 -5.04
C LYS A 363 9.18 -42.56 -3.81
N MET A 364 8.49 -42.27 -2.71
CA MET A 364 9.12 -42.03 -1.41
C MET A 364 10.23 -43.06 -1.22
N THR A 365 11.45 -42.59 -0.93
CA THR A 365 12.56 -43.50 -0.66
C THR A 365 12.20 -44.42 0.50
N ALA A 366 12.78 -45.61 0.57
CA ALA A 366 12.56 -46.53 1.69
C ALA A 366 12.83 -45.85 3.05
N SER A 367 13.78 -44.90 3.09
CA SER A 367 14.02 -44.03 4.25
C SER A 367 12.87 -43.06 4.57
N GLN A 368 12.19 -42.49 3.57
CA GLN A 368 11.03 -41.64 3.76
C GLN A 368 9.78 -42.42 4.15
N LYS A 369 9.63 -43.67 3.66
CA LYS A 369 8.58 -44.60 4.12
C LYS A 369 8.85 -45.11 5.54
N ALA A 370 10.10 -45.41 5.88
CA ALA A 370 10.52 -45.79 7.24
C ALA A 370 10.35 -44.63 8.24
N LEU A 371 10.62 -43.40 7.81
CA LEU A 371 10.31 -42.18 8.56
C LEU A 371 8.81 -41.89 8.66
N GLN A 372 7.98 -42.45 7.76
CA GLN A 372 6.53 -42.36 7.83
C GLN A 372 5.92 -43.40 8.78
N THR A 373 6.55 -44.57 8.92
CA THR A 373 6.15 -45.60 9.89
C THR A 373 6.51 -45.22 11.33
N THR A 374 7.51 -44.35 11.54
CA THR A 374 7.76 -43.75 12.87
C THR A 374 6.77 -42.65 13.25
N PHE A 375 5.72 -42.38 12.46
CA PHE A 375 4.65 -41.43 12.83
C PHE A 375 3.74 -41.95 13.96
N HIS A 376 3.84 -43.24 14.32
CA HIS A 376 3.14 -43.82 15.47
C HIS A 376 4.07 -44.21 16.63
N ASP A 377 5.38 -44.18 16.42
CA ASP A 377 6.32 -44.34 17.52
C ASP A 377 6.40 -43.01 18.25
N ARG A 378 5.93 -43.05 19.50
CA ARG A 378 6.15 -41.99 20.48
C ARG A 378 7.62 -41.57 20.37
N ILE A 379 7.86 -40.27 20.26
CA ILE A 379 9.20 -39.68 20.38
C ILE A 379 9.90 -40.41 21.53
N PRO A 380 11.06 -41.06 21.32
CA PRO A 380 11.75 -41.76 22.39
C PRO A 380 11.91 -40.80 23.56
N SER A 381 11.53 -41.24 24.75
CA SER A 381 11.52 -40.42 25.98
C SER A 381 12.89 -39.79 26.27
N GLU A 382 13.96 -40.36 25.72
CA GLU A 382 15.32 -39.81 25.72
C GLU A 382 15.44 -38.48 24.94
N GLY A 383 14.73 -38.32 23.82
CA GLY A 383 14.70 -37.08 23.03
C GLY A 383 13.88 -35.94 23.67
N LEU A 384 13.04 -36.25 24.66
CA LEU A 384 12.42 -35.24 25.54
C LEU A 384 13.35 -34.80 26.68
N LEU A 385 14.39 -35.59 26.95
CA LEU A 385 15.39 -35.35 28.00
C LEU A 385 16.71 -34.78 27.47
N GLU A 386 16.95 -34.82 26.15
CA GLU A 386 18.03 -34.05 25.54
C GLU A 386 17.80 -32.57 25.85
N LYS A 387 18.67 -31.98 26.68
CA LYS A 387 18.73 -30.52 26.87
C LYS A 387 18.70 -29.89 25.49
N HIS A 388 17.65 -29.14 25.17
CA HIS A 388 17.56 -28.39 23.92
C HIS A 388 18.89 -27.68 23.73
N LYS A 389 19.67 -28.08 22.70
CA LYS A 389 20.87 -27.33 22.35
C LYS A 389 20.42 -25.89 22.11
N PRO A 390 20.94 -24.91 22.88
CA PRO A 390 20.44 -23.55 22.79
C PRO A 390 20.81 -23.00 21.43
N TYR A 391 19.82 -22.88 20.54
CA TYR A 391 19.97 -22.12 19.31
C TYR A 391 19.98 -20.64 19.67
N CYS A 392 20.88 -19.88 19.07
CA CYS A 392 20.89 -18.41 19.19
C CYS A 392 19.58 -17.82 18.67
N ALA A 393 19.02 -18.40 17.62
CA ALA A 393 17.70 -18.06 17.11
C ALA A 393 17.01 -19.30 16.55
N ARG A 394 15.70 -19.40 16.80
CA ARG A 394 14.84 -20.46 16.27
C ARG A 394 13.62 -19.82 15.60
N ILE A 395 13.49 -20.04 14.30
CA ILE A 395 12.45 -19.44 13.46
C ILE A 395 11.34 -20.47 13.23
N ASP A 396 10.65 -20.85 14.30
CA ASP A 396 9.63 -21.91 14.29
C ASP A 396 8.20 -21.38 14.37
N SER A 397 7.99 -20.11 14.04
CA SER A 397 6.69 -19.43 13.94
C SER A 397 6.63 -18.56 12.68
N PRO A 398 5.45 -18.14 12.21
CA PRO A 398 5.33 -17.23 11.08
C PRO A 398 6.23 -16.00 11.19
N PHE A 399 6.83 -15.62 10.06
CA PHE A 399 7.72 -14.47 9.96
C PHE A 399 7.55 -13.75 8.62
N THR A 400 7.95 -12.48 8.60
CA THR A 400 8.16 -11.72 7.37
C THR A 400 9.62 -11.83 6.97
N TYR A 401 9.91 -11.94 5.68
CA TYR A 401 11.28 -11.97 5.18
C TYR A 401 11.52 -10.84 4.18
N LEU A 402 12.75 -10.32 4.20
CA LEU A 402 13.28 -9.38 3.21
C LEU A 402 14.60 -9.93 2.71
N VAL A 403 14.76 -10.01 1.38
CA VAL A 403 16.03 -10.35 0.75
C VAL A 403 16.62 -9.08 0.19
N MET A 404 17.72 -8.63 0.79
CA MET A 404 18.44 -7.42 0.44
C MET A 404 19.65 -7.80 -0.40
N VAL A 405 19.88 -7.09 -1.51
CA VAL A 405 21.09 -7.19 -2.33
C VAL A 405 21.72 -5.81 -2.36
N ASN A 406 22.94 -5.66 -1.84
CA ASN A 406 23.62 -4.38 -1.67
C ASN A 406 22.72 -3.27 -1.07
N GLY A 407 21.93 -3.62 -0.05
CA GLY A 407 21.01 -2.70 0.63
C GLY A 407 19.70 -2.41 -0.11
N ILE A 408 19.45 -3.04 -1.26
CA ILE A 408 18.20 -2.89 -2.03
C ILE A 408 17.28 -4.10 -1.79
N PRO A 409 16.02 -3.91 -1.39
CA PRO A 409 15.08 -5.02 -1.19
C PRO A 409 14.62 -5.61 -2.53
N ILE A 410 15.06 -6.84 -2.80
CA ILE A 410 14.73 -7.57 -4.03
C ILE A 410 13.51 -8.46 -3.83
N PHE A 411 13.40 -9.12 -2.68
CA PHE A 411 12.22 -9.94 -2.36
C PHE A 411 11.66 -9.56 -1.01
N THR A 412 10.35 -9.58 -0.90
CA THR A 412 9.63 -9.39 0.35
C THR A 412 8.44 -10.33 0.41
N GLY A 413 8.10 -10.80 1.61
CA GLY A 413 6.98 -11.71 1.77
C GLY A 413 6.79 -12.16 3.21
N SER A 414 5.85 -13.07 3.40
CA SER A 414 5.55 -13.62 4.73
C SER A 414 5.30 -15.11 4.66
N TYR A 415 5.95 -15.88 5.53
CA TYR A 415 5.81 -17.33 5.60
C TYR A 415 4.99 -17.75 6.81
N PHE A 416 3.98 -18.60 6.60
CA PHE A 416 3.05 -19.12 7.60
C PHE A 416 3.08 -20.66 7.71
N GLY A 417 4.00 -21.33 7.01
CA GLY A 417 4.07 -22.79 6.88
C GLY A 417 3.48 -23.29 5.56
N SER A 418 3.80 -24.53 5.17
CA SER A 418 3.42 -25.15 3.90
C SER A 418 2.51 -26.36 4.14
N PRO A 419 1.24 -26.35 3.66
CA PRO A 419 0.53 -25.24 3.05
C PRO A 419 0.20 -24.14 4.09
N PRO A 420 -0.11 -22.90 3.67
CA PRO A 420 -0.50 -21.85 4.61
C PRO A 420 -1.79 -22.21 5.37
N PRO A 421 -1.99 -21.69 6.59
CA PRO A 421 -3.25 -21.83 7.31
C PRO A 421 -4.37 -21.04 6.62
N LYS A 422 -5.62 -21.46 6.86
CA LYS A 422 -6.78 -20.69 6.39
C LYS A 422 -6.88 -19.38 7.18
N SER A 423 -7.43 -18.32 6.58
CA SER A 423 -7.59 -17.01 7.24
C SER A 423 -8.34 -17.11 8.58
N GLN A 424 -9.36 -17.96 8.66
CA GLN A 424 -10.14 -18.23 9.87
C GLN A 424 -9.32 -18.85 11.01
N GLU A 425 -8.22 -19.55 10.69
CA GLU A 425 -7.33 -20.18 11.68
C GLU A 425 -6.32 -19.18 12.27
N ILE A 426 -6.08 -18.07 11.57
CA ILE A 426 -5.09 -17.04 11.91
C ILE A 426 -5.76 -15.89 12.64
N PHE A 427 -6.88 -15.41 12.10
CA PHE A 427 -7.71 -14.41 12.76
C PHE A 427 -8.64 -15.11 13.73
N ILE A 428 -8.14 -15.35 14.95
CA ILE A 428 -9.00 -15.83 16.04
C ILE A 428 -9.95 -14.69 16.36
N ASN A 429 -11.19 -14.89 15.92
CA ASN A 429 -12.30 -14.07 16.29
C ASN A 429 -12.37 -14.00 17.83
N ALA A 430 -12.25 -12.79 18.40
CA ALA A 430 -12.39 -12.62 19.85
C ALA A 430 -13.66 -13.36 20.32
N PRO A 431 -13.61 -14.10 21.45
CA PRO A 431 -14.78 -14.84 21.94
C PRO A 431 -16.04 -13.97 21.94
N GLU A 432 -17.20 -14.57 21.68
CA GLU A 432 -18.47 -13.83 21.63
C GLU A 432 -18.70 -12.98 22.88
N ARG A 433 -18.24 -13.43 24.05
CA ARG A 433 -18.28 -12.68 25.31
C ARG A 433 -17.58 -11.32 25.26
N ILE A 434 -16.52 -11.18 24.47
CA ILE A 434 -15.78 -9.92 24.24
C ILE A 434 -16.46 -9.10 23.13
N ARG A 435 -16.96 -9.76 22.08
CA ARG A 435 -17.68 -9.10 20.97
C ARG A 435 -19.03 -8.52 21.39
N GLN A 436 -19.73 -9.23 22.25
CA GLN A 436 -21.03 -8.86 22.84
C GLN A 436 -20.86 -8.04 24.12
N ARG A 437 -19.63 -7.87 24.61
CA ARG A 437 -19.32 -6.77 25.53
C ARG A 437 -19.50 -5.49 24.73
N ARG A 438 -20.75 -5.03 24.67
CA ARG A 438 -21.06 -3.64 24.37
C ARG A 438 -20.12 -2.86 25.26
N THR A 439 -19.18 -2.13 24.67
CA THR A 439 -18.52 -1.07 25.40
C THR A 439 -19.68 -0.29 26.01
N THR A 440 -19.77 -0.30 27.34
CA THR A 440 -20.62 0.61 28.06
C THR A 440 -19.99 1.96 27.83
N VAL A 441 -20.19 2.50 26.63
CA VAL A 441 -20.18 3.93 26.38
C VAL A 441 -21.19 4.40 27.40
N VAL A 442 -20.68 4.92 28.52
CA VAL A 442 -21.47 5.63 29.49
C VAL A 442 -22.11 6.74 28.67
N ARG A 443 -23.33 6.50 28.19
CA ARG A 443 -24.14 7.52 27.56
C ARG A 443 -24.26 8.56 28.66
N ARG A 444 -23.42 9.61 28.59
CA ARG A 444 -23.54 10.79 29.43
C ARG A 444 -25.01 11.12 29.43
N ARG A 445 -25.67 10.96 30.59
CA ARG A 445 -27.09 11.29 30.76
C ARG A 445 -27.23 12.70 30.18
N LYS A 446 -27.99 12.85 29.09
CA LYS A 446 -28.25 14.18 28.52
C LYS A 446 -28.79 15.02 29.66
N ALA A 447 -28.07 16.07 30.04
CA ALA A 447 -28.51 16.98 31.09
C ALA A 447 -29.92 17.48 30.72
N LYS A 448 -30.84 17.49 31.70
CA LYS A 448 -32.21 17.98 31.48
C LYS A 448 -32.12 19.40 30.93
N GLU A 449 -32.57 19.59 29.68
CA GLU A 449 -32.61 20.93 29.06
C GLU A 449 -33.39 21.88 29.97
N THR A 450 -32.76 23.01 30.32
CA THR A 450 -33.39 24.02 31.17
C THR A 450 -34.57 24.66 30.42
N ARG A 451 -35.55 25.19 31.17
CA ARG A 451 -36.74 25.85 30.60
C ARG A 451 -36.36 26.95 29.58
N LYS A 452 -35.24 27.64 29.81
CA LYS A 452 -34.66 28.67 28.92
C LYS A 452 -34.16 28.09 27.59
N GLN A 453 -33.47 26.95 27.62
CA GLN A 453 -33.01 26.27 26.40
C GLN A 453 -34.17 25.72 25.57
N LYS A 454 -35.20 25.16 26.22
CA LYS A 454 -36.42 24.72 25.53
C LYS A 454 -37.15 25.87 24.85
N LEU A 455 -37.20 27.04 25.50
CA LEU A 455 -37.86 28.22 24.95
C LEU A 455 -37.10 28.76 23.72
N LEU A 456 -35.76 28.87 23.80
CA LEU A 456 -34.93 29.28 22.67
C LEU A 456 -35.03 28.34 21.47
N ARG A 457 -35.15 27.03 21.73
CA ARG A 457 -35.35 26.03 20.67
C ARG A 457 -36.72 26.13 20.02
N LYS A 458 -37.77 26.45 20.79
CA LYS A 458 -39.10 26.76 20.25
C LYS A 458 -39.07 28.02 19.39
N VAL A 459 -38.38 29.08 19.83
CA VAL A 459 -38.24 30.34 19.07
C VAL A 459 -37.48 30.10 17.76
N ARG A 460 -36.36 29.38 17.78
CA ARG A 460 -35.65 29.03 16.53
C ARG A 460 -36.52 28.23 15.57
N ARG A 461 -37.30 27.26 16.07
CA ARG A 461 -38.24 26.50 15.25
C ARG A 461 -39.38 27.33 14.69
N SER A 462 -39.86 28.35 15.42
CA SER A 462 -40.86 29.27 14.87
C SER A 462 -40.26 30.20 13.80
N GLU A 463 -39.05 30.71 14.01
CA GLU A 463 -38.33 31.54 13.03
C GLU A 463 -38.02 30.76 11.74
N GLU A 464 -37.59 29.49 11.85
CA GLU A 464 -37.37 28.62 10.68
C GLU A 464 -38.67 28.36 9.92
N ARG A 465 -39.79 28.11 10.62
CA ARG A 465 -41.10 27.92 9.99
C ARG A 465 -41.61 29.18 9.31
N GLU A 466 -41.32 30.36 9.86
CA GLU A 466 -41.70 31.63 9.26
C GLU A 466 -40.88 31.90 7.99
N LYS A 467 -39.55 31.74 8.06
CA LYS A 467 -38.67 31.81 6.88
C LYS A 467 -39.07 30.84 5.78
N GLU A 468 -39.52 29.65 6.14
CA GLU A 468 -39.98 28.67 5.18
C GLU A 468 -41.34 29.01 4.56
N LYS A 469 -42.26 29.62 5.33
CA LYS A 469 -43.51 30.17 4.79
C LYS A 469 -43.23 31.33 3.83
N ASP A 470 -42.29 32.20 4.14
CA ASP A 470 -41.91 33.32 3.26
C ASP A 470 -41.23 32.83 1.99
N ARG A 471 -40.37 31.81 2.08
CA ARG A 471 -39.84 31.13 0.88
C ARG A 471 -40.95 30.55 0.00
N LYS A 472 -42.00 29.96 0.58
CA LYS A 472 -43.15 29.45 -0.17
C LYS A 472 -43.99 30.56 -0.80
N ARG A 473 -44.17 31.70 -0.12
CA ARG A 473 -44.86 32.88 -0.67
C ARG A 473 -44.09 33.50 -1.84
N MET A 474 -42.77 33.61 -1.73
CA MET A 474 -41.91 34.07 -2.83
C MET A 474 -41.99 33.15 -4.04
N ARG A 475 -41.94 31.83 -3.84
CA ARG A 475 -42.10 30.86 -4.94
C ARG A 475 -43.46 30.95 -5.64
N LYS A 476 -44.54 31.15 -4.89
CA LYS A 476 -45.89 31.33 -5.48
C LYS A 476 -46.02 32.61 -6.30
N ARG A 477 -45.37 33.71 -5.88
CA ARG A 477 -45.38 34.97 -6.64
C ARG A 477 -44.59 34.87 -7.95
N VAL A 478 -43.48 34.14 -7.94
CA VAL A 478 -42.67 33.90 -9.15
C VAL A 478 -43.40 32.98 -10.14
N SER A 479 -44.16 32.00 -9.66
CA SER A 479 -44.95 31.11 -10.53
C SER A 479 -46.22 31.78 -11.10
N SER A 480 -46.79 32.79 -10.43
CA SER A 480 -47.95 33.52 -10.95
C SER A 480 -47.55 34.65 -11.92
N SER A 481 -46.29 35.06 -11.94
CA SER A 481 -45.77 36.05 -12.90
C SER A 481 -45.20 35.43 -14.17
N SER A 482 -45.12 34.09 -14.26
CA SER A 482 -44.52 33.38 -15.41
C SER A 482 -45.56 32.72 -16.34
N THR A 483 -46.84 33.14 -16.29
CA THR A 483 -47.91 32.58 -17.15
C THR A 483 -48.65 33.62 -17.99
N THR A 484 -48.05 34.78 -18.25
CA THR A 484 -48.55 35.77 -19.22
C THR A 484 -47.38 36.50 -19.88
N SER A 485 -46.79 35.89 -20.91
CA SER A 485 -46.11 36.62 -22.01
C SER A 485 -45.57 35.63 -23.05
N SER A 486 -46.37 35.34 -24.07
CA SER A 486 -45.88 34.95 -25.41
C SER A 486 -46.86 35.52 -26.44
N GLU A 487 -46.32 36.18 -27.47
CA GLU A 487 -46.94 36.91 -28.60
C GLU A 487 -47.34 38.38 -28.33
N SER A 488 -47.07 39.40 -29.17
CA SER A 488 -46.17 39.60 -30.31
C SER A 488 -46.15 41.11 -30.67
N SER A 489 -44.98 41.64 -31.09
CA SER A 489 -44.74 42.70 -32.10
C SER A 489 -45.31 44.15 -32.00
N TYR A 490 -44.36 45.10 -31.80
CA TYR A 490 -44.15 46.42 -32.47
C TYR A 490 -44.95 47.71 -32.08
N PRO A 491 -44.39 48.93 -32.33
CA PRO A 491 -44.53 50.18 -31.55
C PRO A 491 -45.31 51.28 -32.36
N PRO A 492 -45.55 52.57 -31.93
CA PRO A 492 -44.64 53.54 -31.29
C PRO A 492 -45.24 54.41 -30.15
N SER A 493 -44.33 55.16 -29.52
CA SER A 493 -44.45 56.25 -28.54
C SER A 493 -45.17 57.52 -29.10
N PRO A 494 -45.29 58.67 -28.37
CA PRO A 494 -45.26 58.99 -26.93
C PRO A 494 -46.41 59.93 -26.45
N LYS A 495 -46.66 60.04 -25.14
CA LYS A 495 -46.66 61.30 -24.33
C LYS A 495 -47.47 61.18 -23.02
N VAL A 496 -46.71 61.32 -21.92
CA VAL A 496 -46.92 62.14 -20.70
C VAL A 496 -48.37 62.41 -20.20
N SER A 497 -48.66 61.93 -18.99
CA SER A 497 -48.99 62.73 -17.78
C SER A 497 -50.04 62.08 -16.87
N GLU A 498 -49.74 62.10 -15.56
CA GLU A 498 -50.64 61.93 -14.41
C GLU A 498 -51.34 60.58 -14.14
N MET A 499 -50.79 59.82 -13.19
CA MET A 499 -51.52 59.39 -11.97
C MET A 499 -50.53 58.79 -10.97
N VAL A 500 -50.00 59.64 -10.11
CA VAL A 500 -49.47 59.27 -8.79
C VAL A 500 -50.66 59.18 -7.84
N VAL A 501 -50.47 58.49 -6.71
CA VAL A 501 -51.28 58.58 -5.47
C VAL A 501 -52.39 57.53 -5.28
N VAL A 502 -52.10 56.22 -5.28
CA VAL A 502 -52.90 55.27 -4.46
C VAL A 502 -52.07 54.13 -3.83
N GLU A 503 -51.03 53.59 -4.48
CA GLU A 503 -50.41 52.33 -3.98
C GLU A 503 -49.37 52.48 -2.85
N GLU A 504 -48.73 53.63 -2.68
CA GLU A 504 -47.68 53.77 -1.64
C GLU A 504 -48.22 53.99 -0.22
N LYS A 505 -49.47 54.43 -0.05
CA LYS A 505 -50.07 54.58 1.29
C LYS A 505 -50.45 53.23 1.92
N LYS A 506 -50.81 52.23 1.13
CA LYS A 506 -51.22 50.90 1.64
C LYS A 506 -50.02 50.06 2.12
N LYS A 507 -48.87 50.16 1.44
CA LYS A 507 -47.63 49.47 1.85
C LYS A 507 -47.01 50.02 3.13
N ARG A 508 -47.14 51.32 3.42
CA ARG A 508 -46.58 51.94 4.65
C ARG A 508 -47.41 51.68 5.92
N GLU A 509 -48.70 51.38 5.81
CA GLU A 509 -49.53 51.01 6.98
C GLU A 509 -49.37 49.54 7.38
N GLU A 510 -49.14 48.62 6.44
CA GLU A 510 -48.91 47.20 6.75
C GLU A 510 -47.56 46.97 7.43
N GLU A 511 -46.48 47.64 6.99
CA GLU A 511 -45.16 47.54 7.66
C GLU A 511 -45.15 48.16 9.06
N LYS A 512 -45.96 49.21 9.32
CA LYS A 512 -46.08 49.80 10.68
C LYS A 512 -46.87 48.88 11.62
N LYS A 513 -47.88 48.14 11.14
CA LYS A 513 -48.62 47.15 11.94
C LYS A 513 -47.79 45.89 12.25
N GLU A 514 -46.88 45.46 11.37
CA GLU A 514 -45.98 44.31 11.66
C GLU A 514 -44.83 44.67 12.62
N LYS A 515 -44.20 45.84 12.49
CA LYS A 515 -43.17 46.28 13.44
C LYS A 515 -43.73 46.51 14.85
N SER A 516 -45.00 46.92 14.95
CA SER A 516 -45.73 47.07 16.22
C SER A 516 -45.87 45.75 17.00
N LYS A 517 -46.23 44.64 16.34
CA LYS A 517 -46.42 43.32 16.99
C LYS A 517 -45.11 42.68 17.48
N SER A 518 -43.98 42.93 16.80
CA SER A 518 -42.65 42.44 17.25
C SER A 518 -42.12 43.20 18.50
N SER A 519 -42.58 44.44 18.70
CA SER A 519 -42.19 45.28 19.84
C SER A 519 -42.87 44.88 21.16
N GLY A 520 -44.09 44.31 21.09
CA GLY A 520 -44.86 43.85 22.24
C GLY A 520 -44.19 42.71 23.00
N TRP A 521 -43.61 41.73 22.29
CA TRP A 521 -42.91 40.60 22.90
C TRP A 521 -41.57 41.00 23.53
N ARG A 522 -40.85 41.96 22.93
CA ARG A 522 -39.61 42.51 23.51
C ARG A 522 -39.88 43.32 24.79
N ARG A 523 -40.96 44.10 24.83
CA ARG A 523 -41.39 44.84 26.03
C ARG A 523 -41.87 43.89 27.15
N LEU A 524 -42.59 42.81 26.82
CA LEU A 524 -43.02 41.80 27.80
C LEU A 524 -41.82 41.05 28.41
N ALA A 525 -40.83 40.68 27.59
CA ALA A 525 -39.61 40.04 28.05
C ALA A 525 -38.82 40.97 29.01
N ASN A 526 -38.61 42.23 28.64
CA ASN A 526 -37.88 43.17 29.49
C ASN A 526 -38.61 43.50 30.81
N ARG A 527 -39.95 43.44 30.84
CA ARG A 527 -40.75 43.64 32.06
C ARG A 527 -40.71 42.44 33.00
N LEU A 528 -40.60 41.21 32.48
CA LEU A 528 -40.43 39.98 33.27
C LEU A 528 -39.01 39.83 33.86
N PHE A 529 -37.99 40.43 33.25
CA PHE A 529 -36.59 40.33 33.72
C PHE A 529 -36.10 41.53 34.55
N LYS A 530 -36.92 42.58 34.77
CA LYS A 530 -36.61 43.70 35.69
C LYS A 530 -37.22 43.58 37.10
N LYS A 531 -38.04 42.57 37.39
CA LYS A 531 -38.55 42.27 38.74
C LYS A 531 -37.87 41.03 39.32
N ARG A 532 -36.62 41.18 39.73
CA ARG A 532 -35.91 40.39 40.75
C ARG A 532 -34.57 41.10 41.04
N HIS A 533 -34.68 42.27 41.64
CA HIS A 533 -33.88 42.67 42.78
C HIS A 533 -34.85 42.86 43.93
#